data_AF-A0A9E2Q234-F1
#
_entry.id   AF-A0A9E2Q234-F1
#
_cell.length_a   1.000
_cell.length_b   1.000
_cell.length_c   1.000
_cell.angle_alpha   90.00
_cell.angle_beta   90.00
_cell.angle_gamma   90.00
#
_symmetry.space_group_name_H-M   'P 1'
#
loop_
_entity.id
_entity.type
_entity.pdbx_description
1 polymer ?
#
loop_
_entity_poly.entity_id
_entity_poly.type
_entity_poly.pdbx_seq_one_letter_code
_entity_poly.pdbx_strand_id
1 'polypeptide(L)'
;MTSTSSPGGTDAGHQVPAVAAGTDPAPADGGPAGSRWRAVALEIATGGAGVTVLAVVLALLFGGVLIAAADPTVQSAAGYFFARPFDLVTAVWQSVSQAYAALFSGAVYDVQAETFTRGIKSLTETLTVATPLILAGLGLGVGFRASLFNIGAQGQVVLGAVFAGYIGFAFELPAPLHVLLAVLGGAIGGGIWAS
;
A
#
# COMPACT_ATOMS: atom_id res chain seq x y z
N MET A 1 -15.19 48.33 -78.19
CA MET A 1 -16.05 47.85 -77.08
C MET A 1 -15.25 46.84 -76.29
N THR A 2 -14.85 47.19 -75.07
CA THR A 2 -14.06 46.36 -74.14
C THR A 2 -14.67 46.47 -72.74
N SER A 3 -15.12 45.34 -72.21
CA SER A 3 -15.43 45.05 -70.79
C SER A 3 -15.80 43.55 -70.75
N THR A 4 -15.11 42.59 -70.09
CA THR A 4 -14.74 42.44 -68.66
C THR A 4 -15.95 42.69 -67.74
N SER A 5 -16.42 41.87 -66.79
CA SER A 5 -15.83 40.82 -65.93
C SER A 5 -16.89 40.28 -64.91
N SER A 6 -16.79 38.99 -64.50
CA SER A 6 -17.16 38.38 -63.18
C SER A 6 -18.63 38.36 -62.66
N PRO A 7 -19.03 37.58 -61.61
CA PRO A 7 -18.57 36.27 -61.05
C PRO A 7 -19.72 35.26 -60.72
N GLY A 8 -19.37 34.02 -60.34
CA GLY A 8 -20.23 33.05 -59.63
C GLY A 8 -20.00 31.63 -60.16
N GLY A 9 -19.33 30.69 -59.48
CA GLY A 9 -19.46 30.27 -58.09
C GLY A 9 -20.29 28.99 -58.08
N THR A 10 -19.65 27.81 -58.02
CA THR A 10 -20.21 26.58 -57.43
C THR A 10 -19.20 25.43 -57.46
N ASP A 11 -18.98 24.89 -56.27
CA ASP A 11 -18.22 23.70 -55.95
C ASP A 11 -18.71 22.45 -56.69
N ALA A 12 -17.76 21.64 -57.18
CA ALA A 12 -18.03 20.28 -57.62
C ALA A 12 -17.00 19.32 -57.01
N GLY A 13 -17.32 18.85 -55.81
CA GLY A 13 -17.31 17.43 -55.45
C GLY A 13 -15.98 16.67 -55.54
N HIS A 14 -15.19 16.76 -54.47
CA HIS A 14 -14.27 15.68 -54.11
C HIS A 14 -15.10 14.47 -53.64
N GLN A 15 -15.23 13.45 -54.49
CA GLN A 15 -15.88 12.19 -54.11
C GLN A 15 -14.97 11.45 -53.12
N VAL A 16 -15.37 11.44 -51.86
CA VAL A 16 -14.76 10.58 -50.83
C VAL A 16 -15.30 9.16 -51.03
N PRO A 17 -14.46 8.13 -51.21
CA PRO A 17 -14.96 6.75 -51.31
C PRO A 17 -15.61 6.36 -49.99
N ALA A 18 -16.80 5.76 -50.09
CA ALA A 18 -17.52 5.21 -48.95
C ALA A 18 -16.67 4.13 -48.27
N VAL A 19 -16.16 4.43 -47.08
CA VAL A 19 -15.62 3.42 -46.16
C VAL A 19 -16.80 2.52 -45.81
N ALA A 20 -16.76 1.29 -46.31
CA ALA A 20 -17.65 0.23 -45.87
C ALA A 20 -17.56 0.17 -44.34
N ALA A 21 -18.66 0.50 -43.67
CA ALA A 21 -18.79 0.34 -42.24
C ALA A 21 -18.58 -1.15 -41.94
N GLY A 22 -17.37 -1.49 -41.49
CA GLY A 22 -17.14 -2.72 -40.78
C GLY A 22 -18.10 -2.73 -39.61
N THR A 23 -19.00 -3.70 -39.60
CA THR A 23 -19.76 -4.03 -38.41
C THR A 23 -18.75 -4.54 -37.40
N ASP A 24 -18.16 -3.63 -36.62
CA ASP A 24 -17.56 -4.00 -35.35
C ASP A 24 -18.68 -4.72 -34.59
N PRO A 25 -18.50 -5.99 -34.18
CA PRO A 25 -19.46 -6.61 -33.30
C PRO A 25 -19.51 -5.75 -32.05
N ALA A 26 -20.69 -5.18 -31.78
CA ALA A 26 -20.99 -4.53 -30.52
C ALA A 26 -20.53 -5.44 -29.37
N PRO A 27 -20.04 -4.91 -28.24
CA PRO A 27 -19.68 -5.75 -27.11
C PRO A 27 -20.95 -6.50 -26.68
N ALA A 28 -21.01 -7.77 -27.06
CA ALA A 28 -22.09 -8.66 -26.68
C ALA A 28 -22.01 -8.87 -25.16
N ASP A 29 -23.03 -8.33 -24.51
CA ASP A 29 -23.73 -8.95 -23.40
C ASP A 29 -23.02 -8.94 -22.03
N GLY A 30 -23.57 -8.13 -21.11
CA GLY A 30 -24.67 -8.62 -20.27
C GLY A 30 -24.52 -9.95 -19.54
N GLY A 31 -23.32 -10.49 -19.34
CA GLY A 31 -23.12 -11.63 -18.44
C GLY A 31 -23.56 -11.26 -17.02
N PRO A 32 -24.30 -12.12 -16.28
CA PRO A 32 -24.68 -11.80 -14.91
C PRO A 32 -23.42 -11.43 -14.15
N ALA A 33 -23.46 -10.41 -13.29
CA ALA A 33 -22.34 -10.04 -12.43
C ALA A 33 -21.70 -11.29 -11.80
N GLY A 34 -22.54 -12.29 -11.50
CA GLY A 34 -22.39 -13.71 -11.90
C GLY A 34 -20.99 -14.28 -12.14
N SER A 35 -20.53 -14.12 -13.37
CA SER A 35 -19.42 -14.90 -13.91
C SER A 35 -18.06 -14.30 -13.55
N ARG A 36 -17.99 -12.98 -13.35
CA ARG A 36 -16.73 -12.27 -13.07
C ARG A 36 -16.18 -12.56 -11.69
N TRP A 37 -17.02 -12.54 -10.66
CA TRP A 37 -16.59 -12.90 -9.31
C TRP A 37 -16.36 -14.40 -9.15
N ARG A 38 -17.03 -15.25 -9.93
CA ARG A 38 -16.74 -16.69 -10.00
C ARG A 38 -15.41 -16.94 -10.68
N ALA A 39 -15.11 -16.20 -11.74
CA ALA A 39 -13.82 -16.26 -12.42
C ALA A 39 -12.69 -15.80 -11.50
N VAL A 40 -12.84 -14.67 -10.80
CA VAL A 40 -11.85 -14.19 -9.80
C VAL A 40 -11.73 -15.15 -8.61
N ALA A 41 -12.84 -15.69 -8.10
CA ALA A 41 -12.81 -16.67 -7.01
C ALA A 41 -12.17 -17.99 -7.43
N LEU A 42 -12.41 -18.44 -8.67
CA LEU A 42 -11.78 -19.63 -9.24
C LEU A 42 -10.33 -19.38 -9.60
N GLU A 43 -9.94 -18.18 -10.03
CA GLU A 43 -8.55 -17.78 -10.31
C GLU A 43 -7.72 -17.73 -9.01
N ILE A 44 -8.29 -17.24 -7.91
CA ILE A 44 -7.71 -17.33 -6.56
C ILE A 44 -7.66 -18.78 -6.06
N ALA A 45 -8.70 -19.58 -6.34
CA ALA A 45 -8.76 -20.97 -5.91
C ALA A 45 -7.83 -21.90 -6.73
N THR A 46 -7.58 -21.57 -8.00
CA THR A 46 -6.76 -22.38 -8.93
C THR A 46 -5.29 -21.90 -9.00
N GLY A 47 -5.00 -20.65 -8.62
CA GLY A 47 -3.65 -20.11 -8.51
C GLY A 47 -3.29 -19.71 -7.08
N GLY A 48 -2.59 -20.58 -6.34
CA GLY A 48 -1.87 -20.16 -5.13
C GLY A 48 -2.61 -20.29 -3.78
N ALA A 49 -3.83 -20.82 -3.73
CA ALA A 49 -4.50 -21.14 -2.45
C ALA A 49 -3.69 -22.13 -1.58
N GLY A 50 -2.96 -23.06 -2.22
CA GLY A 50 -2.02 -23.93 -1.50
C GLY A 50 -0.85 -23.16 -0.88
N VAL A 51 -0.36 -22.11 -1.54
CA VAL A 51 0.74 -21.27 -1.06
C VAL A 51 0.30 -20.41 0.12
N THR A 52 -0.92 -19.87 0.09
CA THR A 52 -1.43 -19.08 1.22
C THR A 52 -1.66 -19.93 2.45
N VAL A 53 -2.28 -21.11 2.30
CA VAL A 53 -2.43 -22.06 3.41
C VAL A 53 -1.07 -22.50 3.94
N LEU A 54 -0.13 -22.86 3.05
CA LEU A 54 1.22 -23.21 3.44
C LEU A 54 1.93 -22.07 4.18
N ALA A 55 1.79 -20.83 3.72
CA ALA A 55 2.36 -19.66 4.39
C ALA A 55 1.79 -19.46 5.79
N VAL A 56 0.46 -19.63 5.96
CA VAL A 56 -0.19 -19.57 7.27
C VAL A 56 0.32 -20.69 8.19
N VAL A 57 0.40 -21.92 7.69
CA VAL A 57 0.91 -23.06 8.45
C VAL A 57 2.36 -22.82 8.87
N LEU A 58 3.22 -22.39 7.94
CA LEU A 58 4.62 -22.08 8.25
C LEU A 58 4.73 -20.96 9.27
N ALA A 59 3.93 -19.88 9.16
CA ALA A 59 3.91 -18.80 10.14
C ALA A 59 3.53 -19.30 11.54
N LEU A 60 2.54 -20.18 11.64
CA LEU A 60 2.18 -20.82 12.92
C LEU A 60 3.29 -21.75 13.43
N LEU A 61 3.98 -22.47 12.56
CA LEU A 61 5.11 -23.31 12.98
C LEU A 61 6.27 -22.46 13.50
N PHE A 62 6.66 -21.39 12.79
CA PHE A 62 7.70 -20.47 13.24
C PHE A 62 7.31 -19.77 14.55
N GLY A 63 6.06 -19.31 14.66
CA GLY A 63 5.53 -18.74 15.90
C GLY A 63 5.57 -19.73 17.06
N GLY A 64 5.17 -20.98 16.83
CA GLY A 64 5.20 -22.05 17.83
C GLY A 64 6.62 -22.36 18.30
N VAL A 65 7.60 -22.40 17.39
CA VAL A 65 9.02 -22.56 17.75
C VAL A 65 9.51 -21.38 18.57
N LEU A 66 9.14 -20.14 18.20
CA LEU A 66 9.49 -18.94 18.96
C LEU A 66 8.89 -18.96 20.37
N ILE A 67 7.62 -19.35 20.51
CA ILE A 67 6.93 -19.50 21.79
C ILE A 67 7.65 -20.53 22.65
N ALA A 68 7.91 -21.72 22.10
CA ALA A 68 8.60 -22.79 22.81
C ALA A 68 10.02 -22.38 23.22
N ALA A 69 10.75 -21.66 22.38
CA ALA A 69 12.09 -21.18 22.69
C ALA A 69 12.09 -20.09 23.78
N ALA A 70 11.05 -19.26 23.86
CA ALA A 70 10.92 -18.21 24.87
C ALA A 70 10.41 -18.72 26.23
N ASP A 71 9.87 -19.94 26.28
CA ASP A 71 9.25 -20.50 27.48
C ASP A 71 10.28 -21.09 28.45
N PRO A 72 10.35 -20.60 29.71
CA PRO A 72 11.33 -21.08 30.68
C PRO A 72 11.11 -22.55 31.08
N THR A 73 9.88 -23.06 31.03
CA THR A 73 9.55 -24.46 31.32
C THR A 73 10.13 -25.35 30.23
N VAL A 74 9.95 -24.97 28.96
CA VAL A 74 10.52 -25.68 27.81
C VAL A 74 12.05 -25.67 27.85
N GLN A 75 12.66 -24.52 28.14
CA GLN A 75 14.12 -24.41 28.27
C GLN A 75 14.66 -25.32 29.38
N SER A 76 13.96 -25.42 30.51
CA SER A 76 14.36 -26.31 31.59
C SER A 76 14.25 -27.79 31.19
N ALA A 77 13.16 -28.19 30.54
CA ALA A 77 12.90 -29.55 30.08
C ALA A 77 13.91 -30.02 29.02
N ALA A 78 14.42 -29.09 28.20
CA ALA A 78 15.46 -29.38 27.23
C ALA A 78 16.77 -29.80 27.90
N GLY A 79 17.10 -29.23 29.06
CA GLY A 79 18.33 -29.52 29.80
C GLY A 79 18.43 -30.97 30.32
N TYR A 80 17.31 -31.62 30.61
CA TYR A 80 17.25 -33.02 31.06
C TYR A 80 16.51 -33.94 30.07
N PHE A 81 16.48 -33.55 28.79
CA PHE A 81 15.80 -34.31 27.73
C PHE A 81 16.17 -35.79 27.71
N PHE A 82 17.46 -36.13 27.85
CA PHE A 82 17.92 -37.52 27.84
C PHE A 82 17.50 -38.33 29.07
N ALA A 83 17.12 -37.67 30.17
CA ALA A 83 16.58 -38.32 31.35
C ALA A 83 15.06 -38.54 31.24
N ARG A 84 14.34 -37.59 30.66
CA ARG A 84 12.87 -37.63 30.52
C ARG A 84 12.41 -36.95 29.21
N PRO A 85 12.52 -37.63 28.05
CA PRO A 85 12.26 -37.00 26.76
C PRO A 85 10.80 -36.59 26.56
N PHE A 86 9.87 -37.29 27.23
CA PHE A 86 8.45 -37.00 27.12
C PHE A 86 8.07 -35.66 27.77
N ASP A 87 8.81 -35.23 28.81
CA ASP A 87 8.53 -33.99 29.53
C ASP A 87 8.74 -32.75 28.64
N LEU A 88 9.77 -32.79 27.81
CA LEU A 88 10.02 -31.75 26.80
C LEU A 88 8.86 -31.65 25.81
N VAL A 89 8.35 -32.77 25.32
CA VAL A 89 7.24 -32.78 24.35
C VAL A 89 5.98 -32.21 24.99
N THR A 90 5.67 -32.58 26.23
CA THR A 90 4.51 -32.04 26.95
C THR A 90 4.65 -30.57 27.30
N ALA A 91 5.85 -30.13 27.68
CA ALA A 91 6.14 -28.72 27.96
C ALA A 91 5.97 -27.86 26.70
N VAL A 92 6.52 -28.31 25.56
CA VAL A 92 6.36 -27.62 24.27
C VAL A 92 4.89 -27.57 23.87
N TRP A 93 4.18 -28.69 23.95
CA TRP A 93 2.76 -28.77 23.59
C TRP A 93 1.91 -27.83 24.45
N GLN A 94 2.11 -27.84 25.77
CA GLN A 94 1.37 -26.97 26.69
C GLN A 94 1.67 -25.50 26.45
N SER A 95 2.95 -25.13 26.36
CA SER A 95 3.36 -23.75 26.13
C SER A 95 2.78 -23.18 24.82
N VAL A 96 2.96 -23.91 23.71
CA VAL A 96 2.47 -23.47 22.39
C VAL A 96 0.94 -23.39 22.35
N SER A 97 0.23 -24.41 22.85
CA SER A 97 -1.23 -24.43 22.80
C SER A 97 -1.85 -23.36 23.72
N GLN A 98 -1.29 -23.14 24.91
CA GLN A 98 -1.75 -22.10 25.83
C GLN A 98 -1.47 -20.70 25.29
N ALA A 99 -0.30 -20.46 24.71
CA ALA A 99 0.03 -19.18 24.11
C ALA A 99 -0.90 -18.85 22.94
N TYR A 100 -1.16 -19.81 22.03
CA TYR A 100 -2.10 -19.59 20.93
C TYR A 100 -3.54 -19.39 21.41
N ALA A 101 -3.98 -20.14 22.42
CA ALA A 101 -5.30 -19.94 23.03
C ALA A 101 -5.41 -18.54 23.65
N ALA A 102 -4.38 -18.08 24.38
CA ALA A 102 -4.36 -16.75 24.97
C ALA A 102 -4.35 -15.64 23.90
N LEU A 103 -3.58 -15.80 22.83
CA LEU A 103 -3.57 -14.87 21.70
C LEU A 103 -4.93 -14.80 21.02
N PHE A 104 -5.58 -15.94 20.79
CA PHE A 104 -6.91 -16.00 20.20
C PHE A 104 -7.96 -15.35 21.10
N SER A 105 -7.94 -15.64 22.40
CA SER A 105 -8.88 -15.05 23.36
C SER A 105 -8.65 -13.55 23.58
N GLY A 106 -7.41 -13.09 23.49
CA GLY A 106 -7.05 -11.68 23.58
C GLY A 106 -7.38 -10.86 22.33
N ALA A 107 -7.33 -11.46 21.14
CA ALA A 107 -7.50 -10.73 19.88
C ALA A 107 -8.83 -10.96 19.16
N VAL A 108 -9.42 -12.16 19.30
CA VAL A 108 -10.57 -12.59 18.49
C VAL A 108 -11.81 -12.82 19.34
N TYR A 109 -11.77 -13.76 20.27
CA TYR A 109 -12.94 -14.08 21.07
C TYR A 109 -12.56 -14.67 22.42
N ASP A 110 -12.93 -13.98 23.49
CA ASP A 110 -12.73 -14.46 24.86
C ASP A 110 -13.69 -15.64 25.15
N VAL A 111 -13.14 -16.87 25.13
CA VAL A 111 -13.91 -18.11 25.36
C VAL A 111 -14.23 -18.32 26.84
N GLN A 112 -13.55 -17.61 27.73
CA GLN A 112 -13.78 -17.62 29.17
C GLN A 112 -14.82 -16.58 29.59
N ALA A 113 -15.29 -15.74 28.66
CA ALA A 113 -16.29 -14.73 28.95
C ALA A 113 -17.68 -15.34 29.27
N GLU A 114 -18.26 -14.90 30.38
CA GLU A 114 -19.60 -15.32 30.81
C GLU A 114 -20.73 -14.74 29.94
N THR A 115 -20.45 -13.73 29.12
CA THR A 115 -21.43 -13.03 28.30
C THR A 115 -20.88 -12.76 26.90
N PHE A 116 -21.73 -12.88 25.88
CA PHE A 116 -21.37 -12.63 24.48
C PHE A 116 -20.73 -11.24 24.28
N THR A 117 -21.29 -10.19 24.90
CA THR A 117 -20.75 -8.82 24.83
C THR A 117 -19.29 -8.73 25.29
N ARG A 118 -18.90 -9.52 26.29
CA ARG A 118 -17.53 -9.58 26.79
C ARG A 118 -16.65 -10.43 25.85
N GLY A 119 -17.19 -11.52 25.30
CA GLY A 119 -16.52 -12.34 24.29
C GLY A 119 -16.06 -11.55 23.05
N ILE A 120 -16.94 -10.69 22.51
CA ILE A 120 -16.64 -9.86 21.31
C ILE A 120 -15.82 -8.60 21.61
N LYS A 121 -15.61 -8.26 22.89
CA LYS A 121 -14.86 -7.07 23.28
C LYS A 121 -13.42 -7.14 22.77
N SER A 122 -12.78 -8.31 22.89
CA SER A 122 -11.41 -8.56 22.39
C SER A 122 -11.24 -8.20 20.91
N LEU A 123 -12.19 -8.63 20.06
CA LEU A 123 -12.20 -8.28 18.64
C LEU A 123 -12.40 -6.78 18.42
N THR A 124 -13.31 -6.18 19.19
CA THR A 124 -13.64 -4.76 19.05
C THR A 124 -12.46 -3.88 19.44
N GLU A 125 -11.73 -4.24 20.50
CA GLU A 125 -10.50 -3.57 20.92
C GLU A 125 -9.40 -3.71 19.86
N THR A 126 -9.22 -4.92 19.32
CA THR A 126 -8.28 -5.17 18.21
C THR A 126 -8.62 -4.31 17.00
N LEU A 127 -9.88 -4.26 16.59
CA LEU A 127 -10.34 -3.44 15.46
C LEU A 127 -10.19 -1.93 15.74
N THR A 128 -10.42 -1.49 16.97
CA THR A 128 -10.26 -0.08 17.36
C THR A 128 -8.83 0.40 17.12
N VAL A 129 -7.83 -0.46 17.37
CA VAL A 129 -6.42 -0.16 17.12
C VAL A 129 -6.03 -0.43 15.66
N ALA A 130 -6.48 -1.55 15.09
CA ALA A 130 -6.07 -1.99 13.76
C ALA A 130 -6.65 -1.12 12.64
N THR A 131 -7.88 -0.61 12.77
CA THR A 131 -8.55 0.19 11.74
C THR A 131 -7.75 1.42 11.31
N PRO A 132 -7.32 2.34 12.20
CA PRO A 132 -6.53 3.49 11.78
C PRO A 132 -5.18 3.09 11.16
N LEU A 133 -4.55 2.02 11.64
CA LEU A 133 -3.29 1.52 11.07
C LEU A 133 -3.48 0.98 9.64
N ILE A 134 -4.55 0.23 9.41
CA ILE A 134 -4.92 -0.28 8.08
C ILE A 134 -5.21 0.90 7.13
N LEU A 135 -6.00 1.88 7.57
CA LEU A 135 -6.31 3.06 6.76
C LEU A 135 -5.06 3.91 6.47
N ALA A 136 -4.15 4.06 7.44
CA ALA A 136 -2.88 4.73 7.23
C ALA A 136 -2.01 4.01 6.19
N GLY A 137 -1.88 2.68 6.28
CA GLY A 137 -1.15 1.87 5.31
C GLY A 137 -1.78 1.90 3.91
N LEU A 138 -3.11 1.84 3.82
CA LEU A 138 -3.85 1.99 2.56
C LEU A 138 -3.63 3.39 1.95
N GLY A 139 -3.71 4.44 2.75
CA GLY A 139 -3.45 5.82 2.31
C GLY A 139 -2.03 5.99 1.79
N LEU A 140 -1.04 5.42 2.49
CA LEU A 140 0.35 5.39 2.04
C LEU A 140 0.52 4.64 0.71
N GLY A 141 -0.12 3.47 0.57
CA GLY A 141 -0.11 2.68 -0.66
C GLY A 141 -0.72 3.44 -1.86
N VAL A 142 -1.78 4.21 -1.62
CA VAL A 142 -2.36 5.11 -2.64
C VAL A 142 -1.38 6.23 -3.02
N GLY A 143 -0.69 6.84 -2.05
CA GLY A 143 0.34 7.85 -2.28
C GLY A 143 1.50 7.33 -3.14
N PHE A 144 1.98 6.11 -2.86
CA PHE A 144 3.00 5.46 -3.67
C PHE A 144 2.51 5.13 -5.08
N ARG A 145 1.27 4.67 -5.23
CA ARG A 145 0.68 4.39 -6.56
C ARG A 145 0.51 5.67 -7.38
N ALA A 146 0.16 6.78 -6.74
CA ALA A 146 0.06 8.09 -7.38
C ALA A 146 1.43 8.72 -7.71
N SER A 147 2.54 8.05 -7.37
CA SER A 147 3.90 8.59 -7.51
C SER A 147 4.05 9.98 -6.87
N LEU A 148 3.27 10.26 -5.82
CA LEU A 148 3.33 11.51 -5.05
C LEU A 148 4.55 11.47 -4.12
N PHE A 149 5.73 11.25 -4.69
CA PHE A 149 7.03 11.38 -4.04
C PHE A 149 7.44 12.87 -3.97
N ASN A 150 6.47 13.73 -3.68
CA ASN A 150 6.64 15.17 -3.56
C ASN A 150 5.99 15.69 -2.25
N ILE A 151 6.21 14.96 -1.16
CA ILE A 151 6.02 15.52 0.19
C ILE A 151 7.11 16.56 0.48
N GLY A 152 8.21 16.49 -0.29
CA GLY A 152 9.42 17.25 -0.10
C GLY A 152 9.50 18.61 -0.80
N ALA A 153 9.14 18.69 -2.08
CA ALA A 153 9.53 19.86 -2.86
C ALA A 153 8.79 21.13 -2.44
N GLN A 154 7.60 21.03 -1.85
CA GLN A 154 6.88 22.23 -1.38
C GLN A 154 7.66 22.95 -0.27
N GLY A 155 8.24 22.22 0.68
CA GLY A 155 9.08 22.82 1.71
C GLY A 155 10.47 23.23 1.23
N GLN A 156 11.06 22.48 0.28
CA GLN A 156 12.31 22.88 -0.38
C GLN A 156 12.16 24.20 -1.12
N VAL A 157 11.05 24.41 -1.82
CA VAL A 157 10.76 25.66 -2.54
C VAL A 157 10.56 26.82 -1.56
N VAL A 158 9.82 26.62 -0.46
CA VAL A 158 9.59 27.68 0.54
C VAL A 158 10.89 28.10 1.21
N LEU A 159 11.69 27.16 1.72
CA LEU A 159 12.96 27.51 2.37
C LEU A 159 14.02 27.99 1.40
N GLY A 160 14.07 27.42 0.19
CA GLY A 160 14.91 27.93 -0.89
C GLY A 160 14.58 29.39 -1.22
N ALA A 161 13.30 29.75 -1.31
CA ALA A 161 12.86 31.12 -1.55
C ALA A 161 13.21 32.06 -0.38
N VAL A 162 13.08 31.62 0.87
CA VAL A 162 13.46 32.40 2.05
C VAL A 162 14.95 32.73 2.05
N PHE A 163 15.82 31.73 1.83
CA PHE A 163 17.27 31.93 1.81
C PHE A 163 17.74 32.76 0.61
N ALA A 164 17.19 32.49 -0.59
CA ALA A 164 17.48 33.28 -1.77
C ALA A 164 17.02 34.74 -1.61
N GLY A 165 15.83 34.95 -1.04
CA GLY A 165 15.31 36.28 -0.72
C GLY A 165 16.15 37.01 0.32
N TYR A 166 16.58 36.32 1.39
CA TYR A 166 17.46 36.90 2.40
C TYR A 166 18.77 37.39 1.79
N ILE A 167 19.44 36.58 0.97
CA ILE A 167 20.67 37.00 0.28
C ILE A 167 20.40 38.17 -0.66
N GLY A 168 19.26 38.16 -1.36
CA GLY A 168 18.84 39.22 -2.27
C GLY A 168 18.68 40.59 -1.61
N PHE A 169 18.31 40.62 -0.32
CA PHE A 169 18.16 41.87 0.45
C PHE A 169 19.38 42.22 1.30
N ALA A 170 20.16 41.23 1.74
CA ALA A 170 21.25 41.44 2.70
C ALA A 170 22.57 41.89 2.06
N PHE A 171 22.77 41.65 0.76
CA PHE A 171 24.03 41.96 0.09
C PHE A 171 23.83 42.82 -1.16
N GLU A 172 24.70 43.81 -1.38
CA GLU A 172 24.74 44.61 -2.61
C GLU A 172 25.98 44.23 -3.42
N LEU A 173 25.78 43.42 -4.46
CA LEU A 173 26.83 42.98 -5.39
C LEU A 173 26.50 43.32 -6.85
N PRO A 174 27.51 43.39 -7.73
CA PRO A 174 27.29 43.45 -9.18
C PRO A 174 26.37 42.32 -9.65
N ALA A 175 25.46 42.63 -10.57
CA ALA A 175 24.35 41.76 -10.96
C ALA A 175 24.72 40.27 -11.18
N PRO A 176 25.84 39.90 -11.85
CA PRO A 176 26.19 38.50 -12.06
C PRO A 176 26.50 37.75 -10.74
N LEU A 177 27.23 38.40 -9.83
CA LEU A 177 27.64 37.81 -8.56
C LEU A 177 26.45 37.71 -7.59
N HIS A 178 25.57 38.70 -7.64
CA HIS A 178 24.37 38.75 -6.81
C HIS A 178 23.44 37.57 -7.10
N VAL A 179 23.15 37.32 -8.39
CA VAL A 179 22.31 36.20 -8.81
C VAL A 179 22.92 34.86 -8.42
N LEU A 180 24.24 34.69 -8.60
CA LEU A 180 24.94 33.46 -8.24
C LEU A 180 24.81 33.13 -6.75
N LEU A 181 25.04 34.12 -5.89
CA LEU A 181 24.92 33.98 -4.44
C LEU A 181 23.49 33.64 -4.00
N ALA A 182 22.48 34.29 -4.60
CA ALA A 182 21.09 34.01 -4.30
C ALA A 182 20.68 32.57 -4.68
N VAL A 183 21.15 32.07 -5.84
CA VAL A 183 20.91 30.68 -6.27
C VAL A 183 21.58 29.67 -5.32
N LEU A 184 22.82 29.94 -4.90
CA LEU A 184 23.51 29.09 -3.93
C LEU A 184 22.80 29.07 -2.58
N GLY A 185 22.34 30.23 -2.09
CA GLY A 185 21.53 30.31 -0.89
C GLY A 185 20.22 29.54 -1.00
N GLY A 186 19.53 29.64 -2.13
CA GLY A 186 18.30 28.88 -2.39
C GLY A 186 18.55 27.37 -2.43
N ALA A 187 19.65 26.92 -3.05
CA ALA A 187 20.03 25.51 -3.08
C ALA A 187 20.37 24.97 -1.68
N ILE A 188 21.07 25.76 -0.86
CA ILE A 188 21.37 25.43 0.54
C ILE A 188 20.08 25.39 1.37
N GLY A 189 19.22 26.40 1.26
CA GLY A 189 17.95 26.47 1.98
C GLY A 189 17.02 25.30 1.63
N GLY A 190 16.92 24.95 0.35
CA GLY A 190 16.18 23.76 -0.10
C GLY A 190 16.83 22.46 0.37
N GLY A 191 18.16 22.37 0.37
CA GLY A 191 18.91 21.20 0.84
C GLY A 191 18.78 20.95 2.34
N ILE A 192 18.80 21.98 3.17
CA ILE A 192 18.61 21.89 4.64
C ILE A 192 17.24 21.32 4.99
N TRP A 193 16.22 21.65 4.20
CA TRP A 193 14.88 21.13 4.45
C TRP A 193 14.73 19.65 4.04
N ALA A 194 15.57 19.18 3.13
CA ALA A 194 15.55 17.81 2.64
C ALA A 194 16.27 16.80 3.57
N SER A 195 17.01 17.29 4.59
CA SER A 195 17.84 16.49 5.50
C SER A 195 17.14 16.13 6.81
#